data_AF-A0A3B7D907-F1
#
_entry.id   AF-A0A3B7D907-F1
#
_cell.length_a   1.000
_cell.length_b   1.000
_cell.length_c   1.000
_cell.angle_alpha   90.00
_cell.angle_beta   90.00
_cell.angle_gamma   90.00
#
_symmetry.space_group_name_H-M   'P 1'
#
loop_
_entity.id
_entity.type
_entity.pdbx_description
1 polymer ?
#
loop_
_entity_poly.entity_id
_entity_poly.type
_entity_poly.pdbx_seq_one_letter_code
_entity_poly.pdbx_strand_id
1 'polypeptide(L)'
;MSWIGPTAKNGARLAAKYGPHAKVAWERAGKPAAETAAKTAQSQLQRRKAFAKAATVLDGAVLRQQHGGEPVWIVLSRGEPVEAFPSVDIGLPTLLKDANLDAVVPSSEFEAKRVKARLDRARRRAQR
;
A
#
# COMPACT_ATOMS: atom_id res chain seq x y z
N MET A 1 0.25 -14.90 51.70
CA MET A 1 0.06 -13.57 51.08
C MET A 1 -0.09 -13.75 49.57
N SER A 2 -1.30 -13.58 49.04
CA SER A 2 -1.58 -13.68 47.59
C SER A 2 -1.55 -12.28 46.97
N TRP A 3 -0.47 -11.95 46.26
CA TRP A 3 -0.30 -10.71 45.51
C TRP A 3 -0.96 -10.83 44.12
N ILE A 4 -2.23 -11.21 44.06
CA ILE A 4 -3.02 -11.02 42.84
C ILE A 4 -4.18 -10.12 43.25
N GLY A 5 -3.91 -8.82 43.14
CA GLY A 5 -4.80 -7.77 43.59
C GLY A 5 -6.17 -7.78 42.87
N PRO A 6 -7.16 -7.03 43.40
CA PRO A 6 -8.54 -6.97 42.90
C PRO A 6 -8.69 -6.64 41.40
N THR A 7 -7.65 -6.07 40.79
CA THR A 7 -7.57 -5.69 39.38
C THR A 7 -7.66 -6.89 38.43
N ALA A 8 -7.09 -8.05 38.76
CA ALA A 8 -7.17 -9.23 37.88
C ALA A 8 -8.60 -9.80 37.82
N LYS A 9 -9.30 -9.86 38.96
CA LYS A 9 -10.70 -10.31 39.03
C LYS A 9 -11.65 -9.34 38.33
N ASN A 10 -11.41 -8.04 38.46
CA ASN A 10 -12.17 -7.02 37.75
C ASN A 10 -11.92 -7.04 36.24
N GLY A 11 -10.68 -7.27 35.80
CA GLY A 11 -10.32 -7.45 34.38
C GLY A 11 -11.00 -8.65 33.74
N ALA A 12 -11.04 -9.80 34.41
CA ALA A 12 -11.74 -10.99 33.93
C ALA A 12 -13.26 -10.76 33.82
N ARG A 13 -13.85 -10.08 34.80
CA ARG A 13 -15.29 -9.75 34.80
C ARG A 13 -15.65 -8.76 33.69
N LEU A 14 -14.80 -7.77 33.43
CA LEU A 14 -14.96 -6.81 32.34
C LEU A 14 -14.77 -7.48 30.97
N ALA A 15 -13.79 -8.39 30.84
CA ALA A 15 -13.59 -9.18 29.64
C ALA A 15 -14.78 -10.10 29.35
N ALA A 16 -15.37 -10.74 30.36
CA ALA A 16 -16.58 -11.54 30.20
C ALA A 16 -17.80 -10.69 29.80
N LYS A 17 -17.94 -9.49 30.40
CA LYS A 17 -19.09 -8.59 30.16
C LYS A 17 -19.03 -7.91 28.80
N TYR A 18 -17.86 -7.46 28.37
CA TYR A 18 -17.69 -6.65 27.16
C TYR A 18 -16.96 -7.39 26.03
N GLY A 19 -16.36 -8.54 26.30
CA GLY A 19 -15.68 -9.37 25.30
C GLY A 19 -16.57 -9.73 24.10
N PRO A 20 -17.82 -10.18 24.30
CA PRO A 20 -18.73 -10.45 23.19
C PRO A 20 -19.01 -9.21 22.33
N HIS A 21 -19.21 -8.05 22.95
CA HIS A 21 -19.43 -6.78 22.23
C HIS A 21 -18.18 -6.33 21.47
N ALA A 22 -17.00 -6.46 22.08
CA ALA A 22 -15.72 -6.18 21.43
C ALA A 22 -15.47 -7.12 20.24
N LYS A 23 -15.81 -8.41 20.37
CA LYS A 23 -15.73 -9.38 19.28
C LYS A 23 -16.67 -9.01 18.12
N VAL A 24 -17.92 -8.65 18.40
CA VAL A 24 -18.88 -8.24 17.36
C VAL A 24 -18.44 -6.93 16.69
N ALA A 25 -17.94 -5.96 17.45
CA ALA A 25 -17.40 -4.71 16.89
C ALA A 25 -16.16 -4.97 16.02
N TRP A 26 -15.26 -5.86 16.46
CA TRP A 26 -14.11 -6.28 15.69
C TRP A 26 -14.50 -7.01 14.41
N GLU A 27 -15.45 -7.94 14.48
CA GLU A 27 -15.89 -8.71 13.30
C GLU A 27 -16.60 -7.83 12.27
N ARG A 28 -17.41 -6.86 12.71
CA ARG A 28 -18.20 -6.02 11.80
C ARG A 28 -17.43 -4.82 11.25
N ALA A 29 -16.51 -4.25 12.04
CA ALA A 29 -15.81 -3.02 11.66
C ALA A 29 -14.28 -3.19 11.61
N GLY A 30 -13.71 -3.94 12.55
CA GLY A 30 -12.26 -4.13 12.66
C GLY A 30 -11.66 -4.95 11.51
N LYS A 31 -12.24 -6.11 11.21
CA LYS A 31 -11.81 -6.99 10.09
C LYS A 31 -11.84 -6.29 8.73
N PRO A 32 -12.95 -5.67 8.28
CA PRO A 32 -12.97 -5.00 6.98
C PRO A 32 -12.03 -3.78 6.92
N ALA A 33 -11.88 -3.04 8.03
CA ALA A 33 -10.91 -1.96 8.10
C ALA A 33 -9.46 -2.47 8.00
N ALA A 34 -9.14 -3.58 8.66
CA ALA A 34 -7.83 -4.20 8.59
C ALA A 34 -7.52 -4.76 7.19
N GLU A 35 -8.49 -5.39 6.54
CA GLU A 35 -8.33 -5.92 5.18
C GLU A 35 -8.11 -4.82 4.14
N THR A 36 -8.87 -3.73 4.22
CA THR A 36 -8.66 -2.57 3.34
C THR A 36 -7.32 -1.87 3.60
N ALA A 37 -6.91 -1.74 4.85
CA ALA A 37 -5.58 -1.26 5.22
C ALA A 37 -4.47 -2.17 4.68
N ALA A 38 -4.65 -3.50 4.75
CA ALA A 38 -3.70 -4.46 4.21
C ALA A 38 -3.58 -4.35 2.69
N LYS A 39 -4.71 -4.27 1.96
CA LYS A 39 -4.72 -4.11 0.49
C LYS A 39 -4.04 -2.81 0.06
N THR A 40 -4.32 -1.71 0.74
CA THR A 40 -3.68 -0.42 0.43
C THR A 40 -2.18 -0.46 0.72
N ALA A 41 -1.76 -1.07 1.83
CA ALA A 41 -0.35 -1.27 2.15
C ALA A 41 0.36 -2.14 1.09
N GLN A 42 -0.27 -3.25 0.68
CA GLN A 42 0.25 -4.12 -0.38
C GLN A 42 0.38 -3.36 -1.71
N SER A 43 -0.63 -2.60 -2.11
CA SER A 43 -0.57 -1.77 -3.33
C SER A 43 0.59 -0.78 -3.29
N GLN A 44 0.85 -0.15 -2.15
CA GLN A 44 2.01 0.74 -1.99
C GLN A 44 3.35 0.00 -2.06
N LEU A 45 3.43 -1.22 -1.54
CA LEU A 45 4.62 -2.06 -1.68
C LEU A 45 4.87 -2.43 -3.14
N GLN A 46 3.83 -2.82 -3.88
CA GLN A 46 3.95 -3.14 -5.30
C GLN A 46 4.37 -1.92 -6.12
N ARG A 47 3.80 -0.75 -5.82
CA ARG A 47 4.24 0.52 -6.40
C ARG A 47 5.73 0.75 -6.19
N ARG A 48 6.22 0.59 -4.95
CA ARG A 48 7.63 0.79 -4.62
C ARG A 48 8.54 -0.20 -5.35
N LYS A 49 8.11 -1.46 -5.50
CA LYS A 49 8.84 -2.48 -6.27
C LYS A 49 8.91 -2.10 -7.75
N ALA A 50 7.80 -1.66 -8.34
CA ALA A 50 7.76 -1.21 -9.73
C ALA A 50 8.73 -0.05 -9.98
N PHE A 51 8.72 0.99 -9.12
CA PHE A 51 9.67 2.11 -9.26
C PHE A 51 11.13 1.70 -9.00
N ALA A 52 11.39 0.76 -8.09
CA ALA A 52 12.72 0.22 -7.87
C ALA A 52 13.24 -0.53 -9.12
N LYS A 53 12.38 -1.28 -9.80
CA LYS A 53 12.70 -1.94 -11.07
C LYS A 53 12.88 -0.92 -12.19
N ALA A 54 12.01 0.07 -12.30
CA ALA A 54 12.13 1.14 -13.29
C ALA A 54 13.45 1.91 -13.15
N ALA A 55 13.97 2.09 -11.93
CA ALA A 55 15.26 2.75 -11.71
C ALA A 55 16.47 1.95 -12.25
N THR A 56 16.33 0.63 -12.44
CA THR A 56 17.40 -0.21 -13.02
C THR A 56 17.38 -0.29 -14.54
N VAL A 57 16.36 0.29 -15.18
CA VAL A 57 16.07 0.13 -16.60
C VAL A 57 16.27 1.46 -17.32
N LEU A 58 16.73 1.40 -18.57
CA LEU A 58 16.94 2.58 -19.41
C LEU A 58 15.61 3.27 -19.72
N ASP A 59 15.57 4.59 -19.51
CA ASP A 59 14.36 5.42 -19.62
C ASP A 59 13.16 4.81 -18.88
N GLY A 60 13.44 4.29 -17.68
CA GLY A 60 12.47 3.56 -16.89
C GLY A 60 11.31 4.43 -16.42
N ALA A 61 10.10 4.03 -16.78
CA ALA A 61 8.86 4.68 -16.36
C ALA A 61 7.87 3.64 -15.82
N VAL A 62 6.87 4.10 -15.08
CA VAL A 62 5.83 3.24 -14.51
C VAL A 62 4.46 3.74 -14.92
N LEU A 63 3.65 2.84 -15.43
CA LEU A 63 2.24 3.06 -15.75
C LEU A 63 1.35 2.38 -14.71
N ARG A 64 0.32 3.06 -14.26
CA ARG A 64 -0.71 2.48 -13.39
C ARG A 64 -1.91 2.08 -14.24
N GLN A 65 -2.22 0.80 -14.25
CA GLN A 65 -3.43 0.26 -14.87
C GLN A 65 -4.32 -0.40 -13.81
N GLN A 66 -5.63 -0.42 -14.03
CA GLN A 66 -6.56 -1.18 -13.20
C GLN A 66 -6.84 -2.52 -13.88
N HIS A 67 -6.71 -3.61 -13.15
CA HIS A 67 -7.03 -4.94 -13.65
C HIS A 67 -7.68 -5.77 -12.53
N GLY A 68 -8.83 -6.40 -12.82
CA GLY A 68 -9.52 -7.23 -11.83
C GLY A 68 -9.95 -6.48 -10.55
N GLY A 69 -10.13 -5.16 -10.61
CA GLY A 69 -10.42 -4.33 -9.44
C GLY A 69 -9.21 -3.96 -8.58
N GLU A 70 -7.99 -4.35 -9.01
CA GLU A 70 -6.74 -4.02 -8.33
C GLU A 70 -5.80 -3.17 -9.21
N PRO A 71 -5.03 -2.25 -8.61
CA PRO A 71 -4.04 -1.47 -9.34
C PRO A 71 -2.80 -2.31 -9.65
N VAL A 72 -2.47 -2.41 -10.94
CA VAL A 72 -1.26 -3.02 -11.48
C VAL A 72 -0.32 -1.92 -11.96
N TRP A 73 0.94 -2.00 -11.52
CA TRP A 73 2.02 -1.08 -11.87
C TRP A 73 2.91 -1.75 -12.92
N ILE A 74 2.82 -1.27 -14.15
CA ILE A 74 3.57 -1.79 -15.29
C ILE A 74 4.83 -0.95 -15.45
N VAL A 75 5.99 -1.60 -15.48
CA VAL A 75 7.28 -0.97 -15.72
C VAL A 75 7.53 -0.95 -17.22
N LEU A 76 7.88 0.23 -17.73
CA LEU A 76 8.21 0.49 -19.12
C LEU A 76 9.71 0.78 -19.27
N SER A 77 10.31 0.30 -20.35
CA SER A 77 11.64 0.71 -20.84
C SER A 77 11.47 1.29 -22.23
N ARG A 78 11.85 2.55 -22.45
CA ARG A 78 11.73 3.20 -23.77
C ARG A 78 10.32 3.08 -24.39
N GLY A 79 9.29 3.00 -23.56
CA GLY A 79 7.90 2.81 -23.99
C GLY A 79 7.43 1.35 -24.13
N GLU A 80 8.33 0.36 -24.01
CA GLU A 80 7.97 -1.05 -24.07
C GLU A 80 7.73 -1.65 -22.67
N PRO A 81 6.69 -2.49 -22.48
CA PRO A 81 6.44 -3.15 -21.21
C PRO A 81 7.49 -4.21 -20.88
N VAL A 82 8.09 -4.11 -19.70
CA VAL A 82 9.08 -5.06 -19.20
C VAL A 82 8.48 -6.00 -18.17
N GLU A 83 7.78 -5.47 -17.17
CA GLU A 83 7.33 -6.24 -16.01
C GLU A 83 6.12 -5.58 -15.34
N ALA A 84 5.29 -6.35 -14.64
CA ALA A 84 4.11 -5.87 -13.92
C ALA A 84 4.14 -6.23 -12.44
N PHE A 85 3.63 -5.32 -11.59
CA PHE A 85 3.55 -5.49 -10.14
C PHE A 85 2.15 -5.09 -9.63
N PRO A 86 1.37 -5.99 -9.02
CA PRO A 86 1.65 -7.41 -8.82
C PRO A 86 1.78 -8.18 -10.15
N SER A 87 2.42 -9.35 -10.11
CA SER A 87 2.48 -10.24 -11.27
C SER A 87 1.08 -10.70 -11.63
N VAL A 88 0.77 -10.71 -12.92
CA VAL A 88 -0.54 -11.04 -13.47
C VAL A 88 -0.36 -12.05 -14.59
N ASP A 89 -1.30 -12.98 -14.72
CA ASP A 89 -1.21 -14.09 -15.69
C ASP A 89 -1.48 -13.66 -17.14
N ILE A 90 -1.94 -12.42 -17.33
CA ILE A 90 -2.25 -11.86 -18.64
C ILE A 90 -1.01 -11.21 -19.24
N GLY A 91 -0.82 -11.39 -20.55
CA GLY A 91 0.25 -10.74 -21.29
C GLY A 91 0.25 -9.22 -21.15
N LEU A 92 1.43 -8.63 -20.96
CA LEU A 92 1.63 -7.19 -20.81
C LEU A 92 1.05 -6.36 -21.98
N PRO A 93 1.13 -6.79 -23.25
CA PRO A 93 0.51 -6.05 -24.36
C PRO A 93 -1.01 -5.94 -24.22
N THR A 94 -1.66 -6.97 -23.69
CA THR A 94 -3.11 -6.99 -23.47
C THR A 94 -3.51 -6.00 -22.38
N LEU A 95 -2.69 -5.86 -21.32
CA LEU A 95 -2.93 -4.89 -20.25
C LEU A 95 -2.77 -3.44 -20.72
N LEU A 96 -1.92 -3.20 -21.72
CA LEU A 96 -1.68 -1.88 -22.29
C LEU A 96 -2.74 -1.43 -23.29
N LYS A 97 -3.54 -2.36 -23.84
CA LYS A 97 -4.49 -2.05 -24.92
C LYS A 97 -5.46 -0.93 -24.57
N ASP A 98 -5.97 -0.94 -23.35
CA ASP A 98 -6.93 0.05 -22.83
C ASP A 98 -6.29 0.96 -21.77
N ALA A 99 -4.96 1.08 -21.78
CA ALA A 99 -4.23 1.84 -20.78
C ALA A 99 -4.02 3.29 -21.23
N ASN A 100 -4.12 4.21 -20.28
CA ASN A 100 -3.84 5.62 -20.53
C ASN A 100 -2.32 5.88 -20.49
N LEU A 101 -1.68 5.96 -21.66
CA LEU A 101 -0.24 6.20 -21.79
C LEU A 101 0.18 7.61 -21.34
N ASP A 102 -0.74 8.57 -21.26
CA ASP A 102 -0.44 9.92 -20.73
C ASP A 102 -0.22 9.92 -19.22
N ALA A 103 -0.66 8.86 -18.53
CA ALA A 103 -0.50 8.70 -17.08
C ALA A 103 0.84 8.06 -16.68
N VAL A 104 1.77 7.88 -17.63
CA VAL A 104 3.10 7.31 -17.38
C VAL A 104 3.92 8.26 -16.51
N VAL A 105 4.55 7.71 -15.47
CA VAL A 105 5.40 8.47 -14.56
C VAL A 105 6.85 8.00 -14.71
N PRO A 106 7.77 8.89 -15.16
CA PRO A 106 9.20 8.60 -15.17
C PRO A 106 9.73 8.31 -13.76
N SER A 107 10.66 7.36 -13.65
CA SER A 107 11.30 7.03 -12.37
C SER A 107 12.05 8.22 -11.75
N SER A 108 12.69 9.04 -12.59
CA SER A 108 13.40 10.26 -12.17
C SER A 108 12.47 11.31 -11.55
N GLU A 109 11.32 11.54 -12.16
CA GLU A 109 10.30 12.46 -11.65
C GLU A 109 9.70 11.97 -10.33
N PHE A 110 9.48 10.66 -10.21
CA PHE A 110 8.99 10.05 -8.99
C PHE A 110 9.97 10.25 -7.82
N GLU A 111 11.26 10.02 -8.03
CA GLU A 111 12.28 10.25 -7.00
C GLU A 111 12.39 11.73 -6.63
N ALA A 112 12.35 12.64 -7.61
CA ALA A 112 12.35 14.09 -7.34
C ALA A 112 11.15 14.50 -6.46
N LYS A 113 9.94 14.00 -6.76
CA LYS A 113 8.74 14.22 -5.95
C LYS A 113 8.90 13.65 -4.53
N ARG A 114 9.51 12.46 -4.38
CA ARG A 114 9.77 11.84 -3.08
C ARG A 114 10.73 12.65 -2.23
N VAL A 115 11.83 13.11 -2.81
CA VAL A 115 12.83 13.94 -2.12
C VAL A 115 12.18 15.26 -1.69
N LYS A 116 11.46 15.94 -2.58
CA LYS A 116 10.72 17.17 -2.25
C LYS A 116 9.75 16.97 -1.09
N ALA A 117 8.92 15.92 -1.13
CA ALA A 117 7.98 15.61 -0.07
C ALA A 117 8.67 15.27 1.27
N ARG A 118 9.89 14.74 1.26
CA ARG A 118 10.68 14.51 2.48
C ARG A 118 11.21 15.83 3.04
N LEU A 119 11.72 16.71 2.20
CA LEU A 119 12.19 18.04 2.59
C LEU A 119 11.06 18.90 3.16
N ASP A 120 9.90 18.91 2.53
CA ASP A 120 8.74 19.69 2.99
C ASP A 120 8.27 19.23 4.38
N ARG A 121 8.29 17.92 4.63
CA ARG A 121 7.98 17.36 5.96
C ARG A 121 9.00 17.74 7.01
N ALA A 122 10.30 17.72 6.67
CA ALA A 122 11.36 18.14 7.58
C ALA A 122 11.23 19.62 7.95
N ARG A 123 10.95 20.49 6.95
CA ARG A 123 10.71 21.92 7.15
C ARG A 123 9.53 22.18 8.09
N ARG A 124 8.40 21.52 7.87
CA ARG A 124 7.21 21.64 8.74
C ARG A 124 7.48 21.21 10.19
N ARG A 125 8.35 20.22 10.39
CA ARG A 125 8.72 19.77 11.74
C ARG A 125 9.64 20.75 12.47
N ALA A 126 10.52 21.44 11.74
CA ALA A 126 11.42 22.44 12.33
C ALA A 126 10.70 23.75 12.70
N GLN A 127 9.54 24.02 12.12
CA GLN A 127 8.71 25.21 12.40
C GLN A 127 7.67 25.00 13.52
N ARG A 128 7.56 23.78 14.05
CA ARG A 128 6.71 23.41 15.19
C ARG A 128 7.56 23.33 16.45
#